data_AF-A0A3M6VMK4-F1
#
_entry.id   AF-A0A3M6VMK4-F1
#
_cell.length_a   1.000
_cell.length_b   1.000
_cell.length_c   1.000
_cell.angle_alpha   90.00
_cell.angle_beta   90.00
_cell.angle_gamma   90.00
#
_symmetry.space_group_name_H-M   'P 1'
#
loop_
_entity.id
_entity.type
_entity.pdbx_description
1 polymer ?
#
loop_
_entity_poly.entity_id
_entity_poly.type
_entity_poly.pdbx_seq_one_letter_code
_entity_poly.pdbx_strand_id
1 'polypeptide(L)'
;MLHLQAEKWARDKITDENVFNLLQLQGSNGNPLESPFFSQWFDFAMTRYGVSKKAYKATLDILSSYFQSKIALVSYLERAKTSGKQTIAAQKLLDCQINEWKEDEKNAAYVFDILGLRLTESKLFDSPVISTWVDFVKSISSNDVEATNTMLSVLKLTYKDDLNSILNDGRNAKNKKMRPVAKSLQDLNEGPPKRQNDSDVNEPPAKRQKEGDHDLNEPPAKRQKEFDFDLNEPPAKRQKEFDFDLNEPPAKRQKSLTLT
;
A
#
# COMPACT_ATOMS: atom_id res chain seq x y z
N MET A 1 5.49 25.34 24.26
CA MET A 1 6.63 24.93 25.13
C MET A 1 7.50 23.84 24.53
N LEU A 2 6.94 22.76 23.96
CA LEU A 2 7.71 21.62 23.43
C LEU A 2 8.71 22.00 22.30
N HIS A 3 8.32 22.88 21.38
CA HIS A 3 9.18 23.37 20.31
C HIS A 3 10.41 24.16 20.82
N LEU A 4 10.23 25.01 21.83
CA LEU A 4 11.33 25.78 22.44
C LEU A 4 12.35 24.88 23.14
N GLN A 5 11.90 23.75 23.69
CA GLN A 5 12.79 22.79 24.33
C GLN A 5 13.59 21.98 23.31
N ALA A 6 12.95 21.57 22.20
CA ALA A 6 13.64 20.96 21.06
C ALA A 6 14.72 21.88 20.47
N GLU A 7 14.41 23.16 20.27
CA GLU A 7 15.38 24.16 19.81
C GLU A 7 16.53 24.36 20.79
N LYS A 8 16.24 24.37 22.10
CA LYS A 8 17.26 24.48 23.13
C LYS A 8 18.21 23.28 23.09
N TRP A 9 17.70 22.05 23.08
CA TRP A 9 18.55 20.86 22.98
C TRP A 9 19.37 20.81 21.68
N ALA A 10 18.80 21.30 20.58
CA ALA A 10 19.50 21.42 19.31
C ALA A 10 20.69 22.39 19.43
N ARG A 11 20.46 23.57 20.04
CA ARG A 11 21.47 24.60 20.30
C ARG A 11 22.57 24.13 21.27
N ASP A 12 22.18 23.44 22.33
CA ASP A 12 23.07 22.92 23.37
C ASP A 12 23.84 21.66 22.90
N LYS A 13 23.63 21.21 21.64
CA LYS A 13 24.29 20.05 21.01
C LYS A 13 24.15 18.74 21.79
N ILE A 14 23.06 18.56 22.52
CA ILE A 14 22.79 17.31 23.25
C ILE A 14 22.56 16.18 22.24
N THR A 15 23.28 15.06 22.30
CA THR A 15 23.12 13.98 21.30
C THR A 15 21.69 13.43 21.25
N ASP A 16 21.27 12.92 20.09
CA ASP A 16 19.91 12.39 19.91
C ASP A 16 19.62 11.21 20.84
N GLU A 17 20.64 10.40 21.16
CA GLU A 17 20.60 9.34 22.16
C GLU A 17 20.41 9.89 23.59
N ASN A 18 21.10 10.99 23.94
CA ASN A 18 20.92 11.63 25.24
C ASN A 18 19.50 12.19 25.40
N VAL A 19 18.92 12.78 24.35
CA VAL A 19 17.53 13.24 24.39
C VAL A 19 16.54 12.07 24.46
N PHE A 20 16.81 10.97 23.74
CA PHE A 20 16.04 9.73 23.84
C PHE A 20 15.99 9.20 25.28
N ASN A 21 17.15 9.14 25.93
CA ASN A 21 17.30 8.68 27.32
C ASN A 21 16.70 9.67 28.32
N LEU A 22 16.89 10.98 28.12
CA LEU A 22 16.33 12.04 28.97
C LEU A 22 14.80 12.00 29.00
N LEU A 23 14.19 11.75 27.85
CA LEU A 23 12.73 11.60 27.71
C LEU A 23 12.21 10.23 28.15
N GLN A 24 13.12 9.32 28.55
CA GLN A 24 12.80 7.96 29.01
C GLN A 24 11.83 7.25 28.05
N LEU A 25 12.12 7.33 26.74
CA LEU A 25 11.19 6.89 25.70
C LEU A 25 10.83 5.42 25.79
N GLN A 26 11.73 4.57 26.29
CA GLN A 26 11.45 3.16 26.57
C GLN A 26 10.21 2.95 27.45
N GLY A 27 9.88 3.90 28.34
CA GLY A 27 8.70 3.82 29.21
C GLY A 27 8.62 2.54 30.05
N SER A 28 7.44 2.25 30.59
CA SER A 28 7.17 1.00 31.33
C SER A 28 6.80 -0.19 30.45
N ASN A 29 6.35 0.06 29.22
CA ASN A 29 5.95 -0.97 28.24
C ASN A 29 7.09 -1.38 27.29
N GLY A 30 8.25 -0.72 27.36
CA GLY A 30 9.40 -1.01 26.50
C GLY A 30 9.22 -0.56 25.05
N ASN A 31 8.18 0.22 24.71
CA ASN A 31 7.90 0.65 23.33
C ASN A 31 7.99 2.18 23.18
N PRO A 32 9.10 2.70 22.61
CA PRO A 32 9.27 4.12 22.34
C PRO A 32 8.14 4.76 21.54
N LEU A 33 7.51 4.05 20.60
CA LEU A 33 6.43 4.60 19.76
C LEU A 33 5.13 4.85 20.54
N GLU A 34 4.96 4.19 21.68
CA GLU A 34 3.80 4.36 22.56
C GLU A 34 4.06 5.40 23.66
N SER A 35 5.30 5.89 23.80
CA SER A 35 5.64 6.92 24.75
C SER A 35 4.89 8.22 24.45
N PRO A 36 4.33 8.90 25.47
CA PRO A 36 3.73 10.22 25.29
C PRO A 36 4.75 11.28 24.83
N PHE A 37 6.05 11.02 25.00
CA PHE A 37 7.13 11.93 24.61
C PHE A 37 7.73 11.63 23.24
N PHE A 38 7.26 10.58 22.53
CA PHE A 38 7.79 10.23 21.21
C PHE A 38 7.70 11.38 20.22
N SER A 39 6.54 12.05 20.14
CA SER A 39 6.35 13.17 19.22
C SER A 39 7.32 14.31 19.52
N GLN A 40 7.59 14.59 20.80
CA GLN A 40 8.56 15.62 21.19
C GLN A 40 9.98 15.26 20.75
N TRP A 41 10.38 14.00 20.90
CA TRP A 41 11.69 13.54 20.43
C TRP A 41 11.81 13.55 18.90
N PHE A 42 10.76 13.12 18.20
CA PHE A 42 10.70 13.16 16.75
C PHE A 42 10.79 14.60 16.23
N ASP A 43 10.04 15.53 16.82
CA ASP A 43 10.09 16.97 16.48
C ASP A 43 11.47 17.57 16.74
N PHE A 44 12.17 17.11 17.79
CA PHE A 44 13.54 17.50 18.05
C PHE A 44 14.50 17.06 16.93
N ALA A 45 14.40 15.81 16.46
CA ALA A 45 15.19 15.34 15.34
C ALA A 45 14.88 16.15 14.06
N MET A 46 13.60 16.45 13.80
CA MET A 46 13.19 17.31 12.67
C MET A 46 13.71 18.74 12.79
N THR A 47 13.73 19.30 14.00
CA THR A 47 14.27 20.66 14.25
C THR A 47 15.78 20.69 14.04
N ARG A 48 16.49 19.67 14.50
CA ARG A 48 17.96 19.58 14.41
C ARG A 48 18.47 19.39 12.99
N TYR A 49 17.84 18.50 12.23
CA TYR A 49 18.32 18.08 10.91
C TYR A 49 17.48 18.62 9.74
N GLY A 50 16.47 19.44 10.04
CA GLY A 50 15.43 19.84 9.10
C GLY A 50 14.46 18.69 8.82
N VAL A 51 13.27 19.01 8.29
CA VAL A 51 12.29 17.99 7.85
C VAL A 51 12.81 17.32 6.58
N SER A 52 13.72 16.36 6.76
CA SER A 52 14.52 15.78 5.70
C SER A 52 14.81 14.31 5.94
N LYS A 53 15.30 13.62 4.91
CA LYS A 53 15.77 12.24 5.02
C LYS A 53 16.80 12.04 6.14
N LYS A 54 17.67 13.04 6.38
CA LYS A 54 18.68 12.99 7.44
C LYS A 54 18.04 12.86 8.83
N ALA A 55 16.94 13.56 9.09
CA ALA A 55 16.22 13.48 10.35
C ALA A 55 15.57 12.12 10.56
N TYR A 56 14.92 11.58 9.53
CA TYR A 56 14.30 10.26 9.59
C TYR A 56 15.35 9.15 9.79
N LYS A 57 16.50 9.24 9.09
CA LYS A 57 17.62 8.32 9.27
C LYS A 57 18.17 8.35 10.70
N ALA A 58 18.47 9.53 11.24
CA ALA A 58 18.97 9.66 12.61
C ALA A 58 17.98 9.08 13.64
N THR A 59 16.68 9.26 13.41
CA THR A 59 15.61 8.68 14.25
C THR A 59 15.59 7.15 14.12
N LEU A 60 15.65 6.62 12.89
CA LEU A 60 15.70 5.17 12.63
C LEU A 60 16.93 4.51 13.21
N ASP A 61 18.10 5.17 13.18
CA ASP A 61 19.35 4.64 13.70
C ASP A 61 19.24 4.41 15.22
N ILE A 62 18.67 5.38 15.95
CA ILE A 62 18.42 5.25 17.39
C ILE A 62 17.42 4.14 17.68
N LEU A 63 16.29 4.11 16.96
CA LEU A 63 15.30 3.05 17.16
C LEU A 63 15.87 1.67 16.81
N SER A 64 16.70 1.58 15.77
CA SER A 64 17.38 0.34 15.39
C SER A 64 18.35 -0.14 16.47
N SER A 65 19.12 0.78 17.05
CA SER A 65 20.00 0.49 18.19
C SER A 65 19.21 0.04 19.42
N TYR A 66 18.07 0.69 19.70
CA TYR A 66 17.20 0.33 20.82
C TYR A 66 16.58 -1.06 20.67
N PHE A 67 15.93 -1.34 19.53
CA PHE A 67 15.21 -2.60 19.34
C PHE A 67 16.16 -3.78 19.06
N GLN A 68 17.37 -3.53 18.54
CA GLN A 68 18.39 -4.54 18.18
C GLN A 68 17.88 -5.65 17.22
N SER A 69 16.68 -5.50 16.67
CA SER A 69 16.01 -6.44 15.80
C SER A 69 15.22 -5.66 14.75
N LYS A 70 15.54 -5.91 13.47
CA LYS A 70 14.84 -5.25 12.36
C LYS A 70 13.37 -5.67 12.31
N ILE A 71 13.08 -6.94 12.60
CA ILE A 71 11.73 -7.48 12.67
C ILE A 71 10.93 -6.75 13.74
N ALA A 72 11.48 -6.59 14.94
CA ALA A 72 10.81 -5.90 16.04
C ALA A 72 10.51 -4.44 15.67
N LEU A 73 11.53 -3.69 15.22
CA LEU A 73 11.37 -2.29 14.79
C LEU A 73 10.26 -2.13 13.75
N VAL A 74 10.32 -2.90 12.66
CA VAL A 74 9.33 -2.80 11.57
C VAL A 74 7.94 -3.21 12.04
N SER A 75 7.83 -4.24 12.90
CA SER A 75 6.54 -4.65 13.48
C SER A 75 5.89 -3.55 14.31
N TYR A 76 6.68 -2.87 15.16
CA TYR A 76 6.18 -1.77 15.97
C TYR A 76 5.79 -0.56 15.12
N LEU A 77 6.54 -0.24 14.08
CA LEU A 77 6.20 0.83 13.13
C LEU A 77 4.93 0.50 12.33
N GLU A 78 4.78 -0.72 11.82
CA GLU A 78 3.58 -1.18 11.11
C GLU A 78 2.34 -1.10 12.01
N ARG A 79 2.48 -1.49 13.29
CA ARG A 79 1.41 -1.33 14.28
C ARG A 79 1.06 0.15 14.49
N ALA A 80 2.06 1.00 14.72
CA ALA A 80 1.87 2.43 14.94
C ALA A 80 1.23 3.14 13.73
N LYS A 81 1.45 2.66 12.51
CA LYS A 81 0.82 3.14 11.27
C LYS A 81 -0.70 2.89 11.20
N THR A 82 -1.24 1.91 11.94
CA THR A 82 -2.65 1.50 11.78
C THR A 82 -3.62 2.13 12.78
N SER A 83 -3.18 2.49 13.98
CA SER A 83 -4.08 2.95 15.04
C SER A 83 -3.41 3.83 16.10
N GLY A 84 -2.21 4.37 15.81
CA GLY A 84 -1.39 5.09 16.78
C GLY A 84 -1.52 6.61 16.69
N LYS A 85 -1.14 7.30 17.77
CA LYS A 85 -0.88 8.75 17.75
C LYS A 85 0.27 9.13 16.80
N GLN A 86 1.11 8.15 16.44
CA GLN A 86 2.33 8.34 15.66
C GLN A 86 2.21 7.87 14.20
N THR A 87 1.00 7.76 13.64
CA THR A 87 0.77 7.23 12.28
C THR A 87 1.66 7.89 11.22
N ILE A 88 1.75 9.22 11.22
CA ILE A 88 2.54 9.96 10.21
C ILE A 88 4.04 9.69 10.40
N ALA A 89 4.53 9.77 11.64
CA ALA A 89 5.94 9.50 11.93
C ALA A 89 6.31 8.05 11.58
N ALA A 90 5.47 7.08 11.95
CA ALA A 90 5.66 5.68 11.63
C ALA A 90 5.72 5.43 10.12
N GLN A 91 4.80 6.03 9.35
CA GLN A 91 4.85 5.95 7.89
C GLN A 91 6.15 6.53 7.33
N LYS A 92 6.56 7.73 7.77
CA LYS A 92 7.80 8.37 7.28
C LYS A 92 9.05 7.56 7.63
N LEU A 93 9.07 6.92 8.79
CA LEU A 93 10.16 6.04 9.20
C LEU A 93 10.17 4.75 8.36
N LEU A 94 9.02 4.15 8.06
CA LEU A 94 8.95 3.00 7.15
C LEU A 94 9.39 3.37 5.72
N ASP A 95 8.93 4.50 5.19
CA ASP A 95 9.35 5.02 3.88
C ASP A 95 10.87 5.25 3.85
N CYS A 96 11.43 5.82 4.92
CA CYS A 96 12.87 6.01 5.04
C CYS A 96 13.61 4.67 5.06
N GLN A 97 13.13 3.68 5.81
CA GLN A 97 13.75 2.35 5.86
C GLN A 97 13.74 1.65 4.50
N ILE A 98 12.63 1.74 3.76
CA ILE A 98 12.50 1.18 2.40
C ILE A 98 13.49 1.88 1.44
N ASN A 99 13.57 3.20 1.50
CA ASN A 99 14.51 3.96 0.67
C ASN A 99 15.97 3.63 0.97
N GLU A 100 16.34 3.38 2.23
CA GLU A 100 17.70 2.93 2.57
C GLU A 100 18.01 1.57 1.96
N TRP A 101 17.09 0.60 2.06
CA TRP A 101 17.31 -0.70 1.42
C TRP A 101 17.44 -0.59 -0.10
N LYS A 102 16.69 0.34 -0.72
CA LYS A 102 16.77 0.60 -2.15
C LYS A 102 18.11 1.21 -2.54
N GLU A 103 18.57 2.21 -1.81
CA GLU A 103 19.85 2.88 -2.08
C GLU A 103 21.06 1.99 -1.80
N ASP A 104 20.94 1.09 -0.81
CA ASP A 104 21.93 0.05 -0.52
C ASP A 104 21.86 -1.14 -1.50
N GLU A 105 21.05 -1.01 -2.56
CA GLU A 105 20.84 -2.01 -3.62
C GLU A 105 20.48 -3.40 -3.07
N LYS A 106 19.73 -3.45 -1.97
CA LYS A 106 19.26 -4.72 -1.41
C LYS A 106 18.30 -5.37 -2.40
N ASN A 107 18.33 -6.69 -2.46
CA ASN A 107 17.37 -7.45 -3.26
C ASN A 107 16.19 -7.93 -2.40
N ALA A 108 15.11 -8.34 -3.07
CA ALA A 108 13.88 -8.80 -2.42
C ALA A 108 14.09 -9.98 -1.46
N ALA A 109 14.97 -10.94 -1.80
CA ALA A 109 15.26 -12.09 -0.95
C ALA A 109 16.00 -11.69 0.34
N TYR A 110 16.97 -10.79 0.24
CA TYR A 110 17.69 -10.26 1.39
C TYR A 110 16.73 -9.55 2.36
N VAL A 111 15.86 -8.67 1.86
CA VAL A 111 14.90 -7.96 2.71
C VAL A 111 13.86 -8.93 3.30
N PHE A 112 13.46 -9.96 2.56
CA PHE A 112 12.61 -11.03 3.07
C PHE A 112 13.23 -11.73 4.29
N ASP A 113 14.52 -12.03 4.21
CA ASP A 113 15.27 -12.76 5.24
C ASP A 113 15.50 -11.92 6.50
N ILE A 114 15.93 -10.65 6.37
CA ILE A 114 16.13 -9.78 7.55
C ILE A 114 14.82 -9.45 8.27
N LEU A 115 13.69 -9.55 7.57
CA LEU A 115 12.35 -9.42 8.15
C LEU A 115 11.83 -10.74 8.74
N GLY A 116 12.62 -11.81 8.70
CA GLY A 116 12.29 -13.10 9.30
C GLY A 116 11.06 -13.77 8.70
N LEU A 117 10.70 -13.42 7.46
CA LEU A 117 9.48 -13.91 6.80
C LEU A 117 9.55 -15.39 6.39
N ARG A 118 10.68 -16.07 6.66
CA ARG A 118 10.82 -17.53 6.53
C ARG A 118 10.19 -18.31 7.69
N LEU A 119 10.00 -17.69 8.86
CA LEU A 119 9.59 -18.39 10.08
C LEU A 119 8.06 -18.59 10.13
N THR A 120 7.65 -19.85 10.17
CA THR A 120 6.29 -20.36 9.93
C THR A 120 5.43 -20.53 11.19
N GLU A 121 5.80 -19.92 12.32
CA GLU A 121 4.92 -19.92 13.51
C GLU A 121 3.61 -19.13 13.26
N SER A 122 3.65 -18.19 12.32
CA SER A 122 2.48 -17.43 11.84
C SER A 122 2.35 -17.55 10.33
N LYS A 123 1.11 -17.44 9.81
CA LYS A 123 0.87 -17.42 8.36
C LYS A 123 1.59 -16.23 7.74
N LEU A 124 2.35 -16.44 6.66
CA LEU A 124 3.17 -15.42 5.99
C LEU A 124 2.43 -14.09 5.79
N PHE A 125 1.23 -14.14 5.22
CA PHE A 125 0.44 -12.95 4.89
C PHE A 125 -0.27 -12.30 6.08
N ASP A 126 -0.24 -12.94 7.26
CA ASP A 126 -0.66 -12.36 8.53
C ASP A 126 0.52 -11.76 9.33
N SER A 127 1.76 -11.96 8.86
CA SER A 127 2.93 -11.35 9.49
C SER A 127 2.81 -9.82 9.52
N PRO A 128 3.13 -9.15 10.65
CA PRO A 128 3.01 -7.70 10.77
C PRO A 128 3.93 -6.96 9.79
N VAL A 129 5.03 -7.58 9.33
CA VAL A 129 6.05 -6.94 8.48
C VAL A 129 5.90 -7.27 6.99
N ILE A 130 4.96 -8.14 6.59
CA ILE A 130 4.78 -8.55 5.19
C ILE A 130 4.44 -7.36 4.28
N SER A 131 3.66 -6.39 4.78
CA SER A 131 3.29 -5.20 4.02
C SER A 131 4.53 -4.37 3.66
N THR A 132 5.47 -4.22 4.61
CA THR A 132 6.73 -3.50 4.37
C THR A 132 7.59 -4.19 3.32
N TRP A 133 7.66 -5.52 3.33
CA TRP A 133 8.38 -6.27 2.29
C TRP A 133 7.72 -6.08 0.92
N VAL A 134 6.39 -6.17 0.84
CA VAL A 134 5.64 -5.92 -0.41
C VAL A 134 5.90 -4.51 -0.94
N ASP A 135 5.85 -3.50 -0.07
CA ASP A 135 6.12 -2.11 -0.43
C ASP A 135 7.57 -1.92 -0.90
N PHE A 136 8.53 -2.58 -0.25
CA PHE A 136 9.93 -2.59 -0.69
C PHE A 136 10.09 -3.17 -2.10
N VAL A 137 9.53 -4.37 -2.37
CA VAL A 137 9.65 -5.00 -3.68
C VAL A 137 9.01 -4.13 -4.78
N LYS A 138 7.86 -3.53 -4.49
CA LYS A 138 7.24 -2.56 -5.41
C LYS A 138 8.13 -1.34 -5.67
N SER A 139 8.83 -0.85 -4.64
CA SER A 139 9.69 0.33 -4.77
C SER A 139 10.93 0.14 -5.67
N ILE A 140 11.40 -1.11 -5.81
CA ILE A 140 12.54 -1.48 -6.65
C ILE A 140 12.12 -2.04 -8.02
N SER A 141 10.82 -2.23 -8.26
CA SER A 141 10.29 -2.76 -9.52
C SER A 141 9.83 -1.64 -10.44
N SER A 142 9.92 -1.83 -11.75
CA SER A 142 9.43 -0.86 -12.74
C SER A 142 7.90 -0.80 -12.83
N ASN A 143 7.21 -1.90 -12.49
CA ASN A 143 5.76 -2.03 -12.52
C ASN A 143 5.27 -3.18 -11.61
N ASP A 144 3.95 -3.30 -11.46
CA ASP A 144 3.31 -4.32 -10.61
C ASP A 144 3.55 -5.76 -11.10
N VAL A 145 3.71 -5.98 -12.40
CA VAL A 145 3.98 -7.32 -12.96
C VAL A 145 5.38 -7.79 -12.57
N GLU A 146 6.39 -6.92 -12.69
CA GLU A 146 7.75 -7.20 -12.25
C GLU A 146 7.81 -7.41 -10.72
N ALA A 147 7.10 -6.59 -9.95
CA ALA A 147 7.01 -6.75 -8.50
C ALA A 147 6.42 -8.12 -8.13
N THR A 148 5.31 -8.52 -8.77
CA THR A 148 4.65 -9.81 -8.51
C THR A 148 5.55 -10.98 -8.91
N ASN A 149 6.25 -10.91 -10.05
CA ASN A 149 7.23 -11.92 -10.47
C ASN A 149 8.38 -12.05 -9.47
N THR A 150 8.90 -10.92 -8.98
CA THR A 150 9.98 -10.88 -8.01
C THR A 150 9.55 -11.52 -6.68
N MET A 151 8.38 -11.12 -6.17
CA MET A 151 7.79 -11.72 -4.96
C MET A 151 7.61 -13.23 -5.14
N LEU A 152 6.99 -13.67 -6.25
CA LEU A 152 6.74 -15.09 -6.52
C LEU A 152 8.05 -15.89 -6.60
N SER A 153 9.10 -15.33 -7.18
CA SER A 153 10.41 -16.00 -7.27
C SER A 153 11.03 -16.24 -5.89
N VAL A 154 10.97 -15.25 -4.99
CA VAL A 154 11.42 -15.40 -3.60
C VAL A 154 10.61 -16.46 -2.86
N LEU A 155 9.29 -16.45 -3.04
CA LEU A 155 8.40 -17.42 -2.39
C LEU A 155 8.58 -18.85 -2.92
N LYS A 156 8.78 -19.03 -4.23
CA LYS A 156 9.11 -20.33 -4.85
C LYS A 156 10.38 -20.93 -4.25
N LEU A 157 11.43 -20.11 -4.13
CA LEU A 157 12.71 -20.56 -3.57
C LEU A 157 12.58 -20.94 -2.10
N THR A 158 11.77 -20.20 -1.35
CA THR A 158 11.61 -20.36 0.10
C THR A 158 10.71 -21.54 0.48
N TYR A 159 9.52 -21.60 -0.11
CA TYR A 159 8.46 -22.52 0.32
C TYR A 159 8.33 -23.77 -0.56
N LYS A 160 8.90 -23.76 -1.77
CA LYS A 160 8.94 -24.92 -2.68
C LYS A 160 7.55 -25.59 -2.80
N ASP A 161 7.41 -26.80 -2.27
CA ASP A 161 6.20 -27.63 -2.35
C ASP A 161 5.02 -27.02 -1.57
N ASP A 162 5.30 -26.24 -0.52
CA ASP A 162 4.27 -25.61 0.32
C ASP A 162 3.70 -24.31 -0.27
N LEU A 163 4.27 -23.82 -1.39
CA LEU A 163 3.92 -22.51 -1.96
C LEU A 163 2.41 -22.36 -2.18
N ASN A 164 1.75 -23.36 -2.77
CA ASN A 164 0.31 -23.29 -3.06
C ASN A 164 -0.52 -23.19 -1.77
N SER A 165 -0.10 -23.87 -0.70
CA SER A 165 -0.77 -23.77 0.60
C SER A 165 -0.61 -22.37 1.19
N ILE A 166 0.61 -21.83 1.17
CA ILE A 166 0.93 -20.47 1.66
C ILE A 166 0.13 -19.39 0.92
N LEU A 167 0.02 -19.49 -0.41
CA LEU A 167 -0.75 -18.54 -1.23
C LEU A 167 -2.26 -18.65 -0.95
N ASN A 168 -2.79 -19.87 -0.81
CA ASN A 168 -4.19 -20.09 -0.48
C ASN A 168 -4.54 -19.54 0.93
N ASP A 169 -3.64 -19.70 1.89
CA ASP A 169 -3.75 -19.07 3.20
C ASP A 169 -3.79 -17.54 3.10
N GLY A 170 -2.95 -16.96 2.24
CA GLY A 170 -2.91 -15.52 1.99
C GLY A 170 -4.22 -14.93 1.46
N ARG A 171 -4.95 -15.68 0.62
CA ARG A 171 -6.26 -15.26 0.11
C ARG A 171 -7.29 -15.09 1.22
N ASN A 172 -7.12 -15.81 2.32
CA ASN A 172 -7.99 -15.81 3.50
C ASN A 172 -7.36 -15.11 4.71
N ALA A 173 -6.23 -14.41 4.54
CA ALA A 173 -5.49 -13.75 5.61
C ALA A 173 -6.36 -12.78 6.42
N LYS A 174 -6.07 -12.65 7.71
CA LYS A 174 -6.63 -11.62 8.59
C LYS A 174 -6.24 -10.23 8.08
N ASN A 175 -5.02 -10.08 7.57
CA ASN A 175 -4.59 -8.88 6.87
C ASN A 175 -5.29 -8.75 5.50
N LYS A 176 -6.45 -8.08 5.48
CA LYS A 176 -7.27 -7.89 4.27
C LYS A 176 -6.51 -7.22 3.12
N LYS A 177 -5.50 -6.38 3.40
CA LYS A 177 -4.68 -5.72 2.37
C LYS A 177 -3.81 -6.70 1.59
N MET A 178 -3.48 -7.85 2.18
CA MET A 178 -2.62 -8.86 1.56
C MET A 178 -3.40 -9.87 0.71
N ARG A 179 -4.72 -9.96 0.84
CA ARG A 179 -5.54 -10.92 0.06
C ARG A 179 -5.43 -10.70 -1.45
N PRO A 180 -5.49 -9.46 -1.97
CA PRO A 180 -5.28 -9.22 -3.40
C PRO A 180 -3.86 -9.60 -3.85
N VAL A 181 -2.84 -9.33 -3.02
CA VAL A 181 -1.44 -9.70 -3.33
C VAL A 181 -1.30 -11.21 -3.43
N ALA A 182 -1.82 -11.96 -2.45
CA ALA A 182 -1.81 -13.42 -2.46
C ALA A 182 -2.57 -13.99 -3.67
N LYS A 183 -3.70 -13.39 -4.04
CA LYS A 183 -4.45 -13.77 -5.25
C LYS A 183 -3.61 -13.55 -6.51
N SER A 184 -3.01 -12.37 -6.70
CA SER A 184 -2.16 -12.10 -7.87
C SER A 184 -0.97 -13.06 -7.97
N LEU A 185 -0.36 -13.42 -6.83
CA LEU A 185 0.72 -14.40 -6.79
C LEU A 185 0.24 -15.81 -7.19
N GLN A 186 -0.97 -16.20 -6.77
CA GLN A 186 -1.59 -17.47 -7.16
C GLN A 186 -1.90 -17.51 -8.65
N ASP A 187 -2.59 -16.48 -9.16
CA ASP A 187 -2.98 -16.37 -10.57
C ASP A 187 -1.73 -16.43 -11.48
N LEU A 188 -0.63 -15.79 -11.07
CA LEU A 188 0.64 -15.84 -11.78
C LEU A 188 1.33 -17.21 -11.67
N ASN A 189 1.19 -17.92 -10.55
CA ASN A 189 1.80 -19.24 -10.35
C ASN A 189 1.10 -20.34 -11.16
N GLU A 190 -0.22 -20.30 -11.23
CA GLU A 190 -1.04 -21.28 -11.97
C GLU A 190 -0.96 -21.06 -13.49
N GLY A 191 -0.57 -19.87 -13.92
CA GLY A 191 -0.56 -19.46 -15.31
C GLY A 191 -1.98 -19.16 -15.83
N PRO A 192 -2.12 -18.79 -17.12
CA PRO A 192 -3.44 -18.61 -17.71
C PRO A 192 -4.26 -19.90 -17.55
N PRO A 193 -5.58 -19.81 -17.30
CA PRO A 193 -6.42 -20.99 -17.18
C PRO A 193 -6.19 -21.88 -18.40
N LYS A 194 -5.72 -23.11 -18.15
CA LYS A 194 -5.59 -24.11 -19.21
C LYS A 194 -6.96 -24.21 -19.86
N ARG A 195 -7.07 -23.87 -21.16
CA ARG A 195 -8.26 -24.23 -21.93
C ARG A 195 -8.46 -25.72 -21.66
N GLN A 196 -9.59 -26.07 -21.07
CA GLN A 196 -10.00 -27.46 -21.07
C GLN A 196 -9.91 -27.88 -22.55
N ASN A 197 -9.11 -28.90 -22.85
CA ASN A 197 -9.15 -29.49 -24.17
C ASN A 197 -10.57 -30.03 -24.30
N ASP A 198 -11.44 -29.27 -24.96
CA ASP A 198 -12.70 -29.76 -25.51
C ASP A 198 -12.32 -30.76 -26.61
N SER A 199 -11.87 -31.94 -26.21
CA SER A 199 -11.71 -33.13 -27.04
C SER A 199 -13.08 -33.75 -27.29
N ASP A 200 -14.06 -32.94 -27.65
CA ASP A 200 -15.34 -33.37 -28.19
C ASP A 200 -15.66 -32.56 -29.46
N VAL A 201 -14.74 -32.63 -30.41
CA VAL A 201 -14.99 -32.20 -31.79
C VAL A 201 -15.38 -33.44 -32.59
N ASN A 202 -16.48 -34.08 -32.21
CA ASN A 202 -17.12 -35.13 -33.03
C ASN A 202 -18.64 -35.22 -32.83
N GLU A 203 -19.31 -34.14 -32.40
CA GLU A 203 -20.77 -34.04 -32.52
C GLU A 203 -21.15 -33.24 -33.78
N PRO A 204 -21.87 -33.83 -34.76
CA PRO A 204 -22.34 -33.10 -35.93
C PRO A 204 -23.32 -32.00 -35.52
N PRO A 205 -23.33 -30.83 -36.19
CA PRO A 205 -24.26 -29.77 -35.82
C PRO A 205 -25.71 -30.22 -35.99
N ALA A 206 -26.47 -30.18 -34.90
CA ALA A 206 -27.90 -30.46 -34.91
C ALA A 206 -28.61 -29.51 -35.89
N LYS A 207 -29.20 -30.09 -36.94
CA LYS A 207 -30.04 -29.37 -37.90
C LYS A 207 -31.22 -28.78 -37.14
N ARG A 208 -31.34 -27.45 -37.13
CA ARG A 208 -32.58 -26.77 -36.71
C ARG A 208 -33.71 -27.22 -37.64
N GLN A 209 -34.63 -28.02 -37.11
CA GLN A 209 -35.93 -28.23 -37.73
C GLN A 209 -36.70 -26.90 -37.68
N LYS A 210 -37.13 -26.44 -38.86
CA LYS A 210 -38.12 -25.36 -39.00
C LYS A 210 -39.51 -26.00 -39.01
N GLU A 211 -40.31 -25.67 -38.01
CA GLU A 211 -41.78 -25.72 -38.01
C GLU A 211 -42.19 -24.45 -37.24
N GLY A 212 -43.11 -23.59 -37.65
CA GLY A 212 -44.01 -23.54 -38.79
C GLY A 212 -44.47 -22.08 -38.96
N ASP A 213 -45.37 -21.89 -39.92
CA ASP A 213 -45.93 -20.64 -40.43
C ASP A 213 -46.23 -19.55 -39.39
N HIS A 214 -45.94 -18.28 -39.71
CA HIS A 214 -46.84 -17.13 -39.49
C HIS A 214 -46.41 -15.91 -40.34
N ASP A 215 -47.34 -15.54 -41.23
CA ASP A 215 -47.63 -14.30 -41.96
C ASP A 215 -46.56 -13.19 -42.13
N LEU A 216 -46.37 -12.74 -43.38
CA LEU A 216 -45.34 -11.77 -43.80
C LEU A 216 -45.85 -10.32 -43.94
N ASN A 217 -46.98 -9.93 -43.35
CA ASN A 217 -47.56 -8.60 -43.56
C ASN A 217 -47.91 -7.79 -42.29
N GLU A 218 -47.07 -7.82 -41.25
CA GLU A 218 -47.09 -6.78 -40.20
C GLU A 218 -45.74 -6.07 -40.07
N PRO A 219 -45.70 -4.72 -40.07
CA PRO A 219 -44.47 -3.99 -39.76
C PRO A 219 -44.12 -4.17 -38.27
N PRO A 220 -42.84 -4.25 -37.90
CA PRO A 220 -42.46 -4.58 -36.53
C PRO A 220 -42.95 -3.53 -35.54
N ALA A 221 -43.84 -3.96 -34.64
CA ALA A 221 -44.29 -3.18 -33.49
C ALA A 221 -43.10 -2.85 -32.57
N LYS A 222 -42.76 -1.57 -32.49
CA LYS A 222 -41.95 -1.02 -31.40
C LYS A 222 -42.74 -1.13 -30.10
N ARG A 223 -42.23 -1.85 -29.09
CA ARG A 223 -42.55 -1.66 -27.67
C ARG A 223 -41.25 -1.24 -26.98
N GLN A 224 -41.00 0.05 -26.72
CA GLN A 224 -41.51 0.87 -25.61
C GLN A 224 -41.39 0.20 -24.24
N LYS A 225 -40.37 0.61 -23.48
CA LYS A 225 -40.48 0.81 -22.02
C LYS A 225 -40.59 2.31 -21.81
N GLU A 226 -41.73 2.75 -21.27
CA GLU A 226 -41.99 4.12 -20.86
C GLU A 226 -41.05 4.51 -19.70
N PHE A 227 -40.38 5.64 -19.86
CA PHE A 227 -39.83 6.45 -18.78
C PHE A 227 -40.45 7.83 -18.99
N ASP A 228 -41.39 8.19 -18.13
CA ASP A 228 -42.01 9.51 -18.14
C ASP A 228 -40.95 10.55 -17.74
N PHE A 229 -40.45 11.28 -18.74
CA PHE A 229 -39.64 12.49 -18.55
C PHE A 229 -40.50 13.66 -19.02
N ASP A 230 -41.07 14.40 -18.08
CA ASP A 230 -41.87 15.59 -18.36
C ASP A 230 -40.98 16.66 -19.03
N LEU A 231 -41.34 17.05 -20.25
CA LEU A 231 -40.60 17.99 -21.09
C LEU A 231 -41.02 19.45 -20.90
N ASN A 232 -41.91 19.75 -19.94
CA ASN A 232 -42.31 21.12 -19.63
C ASN A 232 -41.59 21.73 -18.42
N GLU A 233 -40.64 21.03 -17.79
CA GLU A 233 -39.76 21.65 -16.80
C GLU A 233 -38.59 22.39 -17.49
N PRO A 234 -38.40 23.70 -17.23
CA PRO A 234 -37.28 24.43 -17.81
C PRO A 234 -35.96 23.93 -17.22
N PRO A 235 -34.89 23.82 -18.03
CA PRO A 235 -33.63 23.28 -17.56
C PRO A 235 -33.05 24.16 -16.44
N ALA A 236 -32.83 23.55 -15.28
CA ALA A 236 -32.06 24.17 -14.20
C ALA A 236 -30.67 24.55 -14.74
N LYS A 237 -30.42 25.87 -14.73
CA LYS A 237 -29.16 26.49 -15.14
C LYS A 237 -27.98 25.84 -14.41
N ARG A 238 -27.18 25.04 -15.11
CA ARG A 238 -25.77 24.87 -14.76
C ARG A 238 -25.02 26.10 -15.26
N GLN A 239 -24.98 27.15 -14.43
CA GLN A 239 -23.98 28.20 -14.59
C GLN A 239 -22.72 27.80 -13.81
N LYS A 240 -21.67 27.49 -14.55
CA LYS A 240 -20.40 28.23 -14.52
C LYS A 240 -19.46 27.66 -15.59
N GLU A 241 -19.32 28.44 -16.66
CA GLU A 241 -18.28 28.33 -17.67
C GLU A 241 -16.89 28.38 -17.00
N PHE A 242 -16.01 27.48 -17.42
CA PHE A 242 -14.57 27.61 -17.23
C PHE A 242 -13.99 27.84 -18.63
N ASP A 243 -13.76 29.10 -18.96
CA ASP A 243 -12.96 29.45 -20.14
C ASP A 243 -11.49 29.12 -19.83
N PHE A 244 -10.97 28.11 -20.53
CA PHE A 244 -9.58 27.68 -20.45
C PHE A 244 -8.85 28.27 -21.66
N ASP A 245 -8.36 29.51 -21.52
CA ASP A 245 -7.49 30.11 -22.52
C ASP A 245 -6.09 29.47 -22.46
N LEU A 246 -5.68 28.85 -23.56
CA LEU A 246 -4.41 28.12 -23.68
C LEU A 246 -3.20 29.03 -23.96
N ASN A 247 -3.38 30.35 -24.06
CA ASN A 247 -2.31 31.27 -24.45
C ASN A 247 -1.71 32.14 -23.33
N GLU A 248 -2.04 31.92 -22.05
CA GLU A 248 -1.42 32.70 -20.96
C GLU A 248 -0.27 31.97 -20.20
N PRO A 249 0.84 32.67 -19.89
CA PRO A 249 2.02 32.09 -19.24
C PRO A 249 1.80 31.75 -17.74
N PRO A 250 2.59 30.80 -17.19
CA PRO A 250 2.18 29.94 -16.07
C PRO A 250 2.15 30.56 -14.66
N ALA A 251 2.35 31.87 -14.50
CA ALA A 251 2.64 32.46 -13.19
C ALA A 251 1.41 32.88 -12.35
N LYS A 252 0.17 32.76 -12.83
CA LYS A 252 -1.03 33.29 -12.11
C LYS A 252 -2.09 32.25 -11.71
N ARG A 253 -1.75 30.97 -11.58
CA ARG A 253 -2.72 29.94 -11.14
C ARG A 253 -2.72 29.77 -9.62
N GLN A 254 -3.41 30.63 -8.88
CA GLN A 254 -3.83 30.35 -7.49
C GLN A 254 -5.35 30.35 -7.39
N LYS A 255 -5.93 29.23 -6.94
CA LYS A 255 -7.36 29.07 -6.65
C LYS A 255 -7.65 29.57 -5.24
N SER A 256 -8.56 30.54 -5.10
CA SER A 256 -9.19 30.91 -3.83
C SER A 256 -10.35 29.95 -3.52
N LEU A 257 -10.35 29.36 -2.32
CA LEU A 257 -11.46 28.62 -1.73
C LEU A 257 -12.06 29.51 -0.63
N THR A 258 -13.29 29.98 -0.82
CA THR A 258 -14.11 30.51 0.28
C THR A 258 -15.08 29.43 0.74
N LEU A 259 -14.95 29.03 2.00
CA LEU A 259 -15.95 28.28 2.75
C LEU A 259 -17.13 29.20 3.10
N THR A 260 -18.33 28.63 3.01
CA THR A 260 -19.47 28.95 3.88
C THR A 260 -20.10 27.64 4.29
#